data_AF-A0A8S4S811-F1
#
_entry.id   AF-A0A8S4S811-F1
#
_cell.length_a   1.000
_cell.length_b   1.000
_cell.length_c   1.000
_cell.angle_alpha   90.00
_cell.angle_beta   90.00
_cell.angle_gamma   90.00
#
_symmetry.space_group_name_H-M   'P 1'
#
loop_
_entity.id
_entity.type
_entity.pdbx_description
1 polymer ?
#
loop_
_entity_poly.entity_id
_entity_poly.type
_entity_poly.pdbx_seq_one_letter_code
_entity_poly.pdbx_strand_id
1 'polypeptide(L)' 'MERLVVQGKVEGKRSRGQSPTRWTDIIKATTQTSIVQCSRNAEDRNKWRRIARAAVAKENVPSSTTTTLSRVND' A
#
# COMPACT_ATOMS: atom_id res chain seq x y z
N MET A 1 39.84 -17.21 21.26
CA MET A 1 39.20 -16.40 20.21
C MET A 1 37.72 -16.33 20.53
N GLU A 2 37.30 -15.35 21.33
CA GLU A 2 35.91 -15.21 21.74
C GLU A 2 35.18 -14.31 20.73
N ARG A 3 34.05 -14.76 20.18
CA ARG A 3 33.23 -14.01 19.23
C ARG A 3 32.06 -13.40 19.99
N LEU A 4 32.07 -12.07 20.12
CA LEU A 4 30.96 -11.30 20.68
C LEU A 4 29.84 -11.22 19.64
N VAL A 5 28.77 -12.01 19.82
CA VAL A 5 27.56 -11.92 18.99
C VAL A 5 26.62 -10.92 19.64
N VAL A 6 26.68 -9.67 19.18
CA VAL A 6 25.76 -8.61 19.63
C VAL A 6 24.48 -8.71 18.80
N GLN A 7 23.41 -9.18 19.43
CA GLN A 7 22.09 -9.28 18.82
C GLN A 7 21.45 -7.87 18.82
N GLY A 8 21.45 -7.19 17.67
CA GLY A 8 20.74 -5.92 17.53
C GLY A 8 19.25 -6.07 17.85
N LYS A 9 18.69 -5.14 18.64
CA LYS A 9 17.25 -5.10 18.90
C LYS A 9 16.53 -4.81 17.58
N VAL A 10 15.70 -5.75 17.13
CA VAL A 10 14.84 -5.54 15.95
C VAL A 10 13.77 -4.51 16.34
N GLU A 11 14.05 -3.24 16.05
CA GLU A 11 13.06 -2.16 16.05
C GLU A 11 12.08 -2.41 14.90
N GLY A 12 10.80 -2.60 15.23
CA GLY A 12 9.73 -2.84 14.26
C GLY A 12 9.07 -4.20 14.41
N LYS A 13 7.95 -4.25 15.13
CA LYS A 13 7.01 -5.36 15.05
C LYS A 13 6.19 -5.17 13.79
N ARG A 14 6.57 -5.82 12.68
CA ARG A 14 5.60 -6.07 11.60
C ARG A 14 4.43 -6.80 12.24
N SER A 15 3.21 -6.30 12.08
CA SER A 15 2.01 -6.98 12.54
C SER A 15 1.97 -8.36 11.89
N ARG A 16 2.35 -9.40 12.64
CA ARG A 16 2.15 -10.78 12.19
C ARG A 16 0.65 -11.02 12.18
N GLY A 17 0.13 -11.47 11.05
CA GLY A 17 -1.31 -11.74 10.86
C GLY A 17 -1.96 -10.97 9.71
N GLN A 18 -1.29 -9.96 9.14
CA GLN A 18 -1.79 -9.36 7.90
C GLN A 18 -1.27 -10.15 6.71
N SER A 19 -2.18 -10.76 5.95
CA SER A 19 -1.87 -11.38 4.67
C SER A 19 -1.14 -10.36 3.78
N PRO A 20 -0.15 -10.79 2.97
CA PRO A 20 0.49 -9.91 1.99
C PRO A 20 -0.58 -9.21 1.16
N THR A 21 -0.47 -7.89 1.00
CA THR A 21 -1.38 -7.11 0.15
C THR A 21 -1.37 -7.72 -1.25
N ARG A 22 -2.50 -8.30 -1.67
CA ARG A 22 -2.61 -8.84 -3.02
C ARG A 22 -2.73 -7.67 -3.98
N TRP A 23 -2.08 -7.76 -5.13
CA TRP A 23 -2.22 -6.74 -6.18
C TRP A 23 -3.69 -6.53 -6.61
N THR A 24 -4.52 -7.57 -6.52
CA THR A 24 -5.97 -7.49 -6.75
C THR A 24 -6.68 -6.61 -5.72
N ASP A 25 -6.20 -6.61 -4.48
CA ASP A 25 -6.74 -5.77 -3.41
C ASP A 25 -6.35 -4.31 -3.63
N ILE A 26 -5.15 -4.06 -4.17
CA ILE A 26 -4.73 -2.73 -4.62
C ILE A 26 -5.67 -2.24 -5.73
N ILE A 27 -5.91 -3.03 -6.77
CA ILE A 27 -6.83 -2.65 -7.85
C ILE A 27 -8.23 -2.35 -7.30
N LYS A 28 -8.71 -3.17 -6.36
CA LYS A 28 -10.00 -2.96 -5.71
C LYS A 28 -10.01 -1.67 -4.90
N ALA A 29 -8.95 -1.36 -4.15
CA ALA A 29 -8.84 -0.13 -3.38
C ALA A 29 -8.78 1.11 -4.28
N THR A 30 -7.94 1.07 -5.32
CA THR A 30 -7.72 2.18 -6.24
C THR A 30 -8.94 2.45 -7.13
N THR A 31 -9.55 1.39 -7.65
CA THR A 31 -10.61 1.48 -8.65
C THR A 31 -12.01 1.35 -8.04
N GLN A 32 -12.11 0.94 -6.78
CA GLN A 32 -13.37 0.66 -6.06
C GLN A 32 -14.28 -0.36 -6.77
N THR A 33 -13.69 -1.17 -7.65
CA THR A 33 -14.39 -2.17 -8.47
C THR A 33 -13.63 -3.49 -8.44
N SER A 34 -14.31 -4.59 -8.78
CA SER A 34 -13.64 -5.90 -8.86
C SER A 34 -12.77 -6.01 -10.11
N ILE A 35 -11.78 -6.91 -10.07
CA ILE A 35 -10.89 -7.18 -11.20
C ILE A 35 -11.67 -7.60 -12.47
N VAL A 36 -12.75 -8.38 -12.31
CA VAL A 36 -13.60 -8.81 -13.42
C VAL A 36 -14.27 -7.62 -14.10
N GLN A 37 -14.77 -6.66 -13.30
CA GLN A 37 -15.37 -5.44 -13.83
C GLN A 37 -14.33 -4.52 -14.47
N CYS A 38 -13.12 -4.44 -13.89
CA CYS A 38 -12.01 -3.72 -14.51
C CYS A 38 -11.67 -4.29 -15.89
N SER A 39 -11.59 -5.62 -16.02
CA SER A 39 -11.32 -6.29 -17.29
C SER A 39 -12.38 -5.96 -18.35
N ARG A 40 -13.67 -6.02 -18.00
CA ARG A 40 -14.75 -5.64 -18.92
C ARG A 40 -14.70 -4.15 -19.29
N ASN A 41 -14.39 -3.29 -18.32
CA ASN A 41 -14.24 -1.86 -18.57
C ASN A 41 -13.01 -1.52 -19.42
N ALA A 42 -12.00 -2.40 -19.43
CA ALA A 42 -10.79 -2.26 -20.24
C ALA A 42 -11.02 -2.54 -21.72
N GLU A 43 -12.09 -3.26 -22.07
CA GLU A 43 -12.50 -3.49 -23.47
C GLU A 43 -12.83 -2.16 -24.18
N ASP A 44 -13.42 -1.20 -23.46
CA ASP A 44 -13.61 0.16 -23.95
C ASP A 44 -12.44 1.06 -23.49
N ARG A 45 -11.58 1.42 -24.46
CA ARG A 45 -10.40 2.27 -24.23
C ARG A 45 -10.73 3.63 -23.63
N ASN A 46 -11.87 4.24 -23.99
CA ASN A 46 -12.27 5.54 -23.46
C ASN A 46 -12.76 5.43 -22.02
N LYS A 47 -13.54 4.39 -21.74
CA LYS A 47 -14.00 4.06 -20.39
C LYS A 47 -12.82 3.77 -19.47
N TRP A 48 -11.88 2.93 -19.91
CA TRP A 48 -10.66 2.62 -19.17
C TRP A 48 -9.83 3.87 -18.87
N ARG A 49 -9.64 4.74 -19.87
CA ARG A 49 -8.88 5.98 -19.70
C ARG A 49 -9.49 6.89 -18.62
N ARG A 50 -10.82 6.99 -18.56
CA ARG A 50 -11.52 7.76 -17.51
C ARG A 50 -11.25 7.17 -16.13
N ILE A 51 -11.37 5.85 -16.00
CA ILE A 51 -11.15 5.13 -14.74
C ILE A 51 -9.70 5.29 -14.27
N ALA A 52 -8.73 5.07 -15.16
CA ALA A 52 -7.30 5.20 -14.85
C ALA A 52 -6.92 6.62 -14.44
N ARG A 53 -7.45 7.65 -15.13
CA ARG A 53 -7.22 9.05 -14.74
C ARG A 53 -7.81 9.38 -13.37
N ALA A 54 -9.01 8.87 -13.08
CA ALA A 54 -9.64 9.06 -11.77
C ALA A 54 -8.86 8.34 -10.65
N ALA A 55 -8.31 7.16 -10.93
CA ALA A 55 -7.43 6.43 -10.02
C ALA A 55 -6.15 7.21 -9.69
N VAL A 56 -5.45 7.72 -10.72
CA VAL A 56 -4.23 8.54 -10.53
C VAL A 56 -4.52 9.84 -9.78
N ALA A 57 -5.66 10.49 -10.08
CA ALA A 57 -6.06 11.69 -9.35
C ALA A 57 -6.32 11.43 -7.86
N LYS A 58 -6.80 10.22 -7.49
CA LYS A 58 -6.98 9.81 -6.09
C LYS A 58 -5.66 9.53 -5.37
N GLU A 59 -4.66 8.99 -6.06
CA GLU A 59 -3.31 8.80 -5.48
C GLU A 59 -2.55 10.11 -5.25
N ASN A 60 -2.89 11.17 -6.00
CA ASN A 60 -2.27 12.48 -5.82
C ASN A 60 -2.76 13.23 -4.56
N VAL A 61 -3.62 12.61 -3.74
CA VAL A 61 -3.80 13.01 -2.35
C VAL A 61 -2.66 12.36 -1.58
N PRO A 62 -1.67 13.13 -1.08
CA PRO A 62 -0.63 12.55 -0.23
C PRO A 62 -1.31 12.06 1.03
N SER A 63 -1.61 10.76 1.08
CA SER A 63 -1.83 10.07 2.34
C SER A 63 -0.47 9.95 3.01
N SER A 64 0.03 11.09 3.48
CA SER A 64 1.10 11.19 4.46
C SER A 64 0.62 10.47 5.70
N THR A 65 0.79 9.15 5.72
CA THR A 65 0.80 8.41 6.98
C THR A 65 2.19 8.59 7.60
N THR A 66 2.54 9.86 7.86
CA THR A 66 3.68 10.20 8.70
C THR A 66 3.17 9.99 10.12
N THR A 67 3.40 8.79 10.66
CA THR A 67 3.25 8.55 12.10
C THR A 67 4.24 9.46 12.81
N THR A 68 3.74 10.61 13.27
CA THR A 68 4.45 11.52 14.17
C THR A 68 4.76 10.77 15.45
N LEU A 69 6.00 10.30 15.59
CA LEU A 69 6.54 9.83 16.86
C LEU A 69 6.88 11.05 17.71
N SER A 70 6.18 11.22 18.82
CA SER A 70 6.52 12.21 19.85
C SER A 70 7.89 11.87 20.43
N ARG A 71 8.85 12.79 20.24
CA ARG A 71 10.17 12.77 20.89
C ARG A 71 9.98 12.89 22.40
N VAL A 72 10.19 11.79 23.13
CA VAL A 72 10.36 11.82 24.58
C VAL A 72 11.81 12.25 24.83
N ASN A 73 11.99 13.41 25.47
CA ASN A 73 13.28 13.79 26.06
C ASN A 73 13.36 13.16 27.46
N ASP A 74 14.53 12.60 27.78
CA ASP A 74 14.96 12.22 29.13
C ASP A 74 14.97 13.41 30.11
#